data_AF-R6AXI0-F1
#
_entry.id   AF-R6AXI0-F1
#
_cell.length_a   1.000
_cell.length_b   1.000
_cell.length_c   1.000
_cell.angle_alpha   90.00
_cell.angle_beta   90.00
_cell.angle_gamma   90.00
#
_symmetry.space_group_name_H-M   'P 1'
#
loop_
_entity.id
_entity.type
_entity.pdbx_description
1 polymer ?
#
loop_
_entity_poly.entity_id
_entity_poly.type
_entity_poly.pdbx_seq_one_letter_code
_entity_poly.pdbx_strand_id
1 'polypeptide(L)'
;MDSNNSKNADAVFSLSLLSGGAAQKNETRLLLKSNEKAQKYGLVLSRKQAAAIIATRNAALQRTGRMEFGAGVLGRIAEAFCDSPWISQEDYEQTLHEVTGLFYEFKNETMDIVSDD
;
A
#
# COMPACT_ATOMS: atom_id res chain seq x y z
N MET A 1 -19.25 16.84 25.39
CA MET A 1 -17.97 17.52 25.07
C MET A 1 -17.44 16.84 23.81
N ASP A 2 -18.14 16.92 22.67
CA ASP A 2 -17.88 15.95 21.57
C ASP A 2 -17.84 16.59 20.17
N SER A 3 -18.02 17.91 20.08
CA SER A 3 -18.05 18.63 18.80
C SER A 3 -16.66 18.93 18.20
N ASN A 4 -15.58 18.66 18.95
CA ASN A 4 -14.20 18.90 18.49
C ASN A 4 -13.59 17.70 17.73
N ASN A 5 -14.10 16.48 17.92
CA ASN A 5 -13.50 15.29 17.30
C ASN A 5 -13.86 15.16 15.80
N SER A 6 -15.11 15.45 15.44
CA SER A 6 -15.59 15.37 14.04
C SER A 6 -14.95 16.44 13.14
N LYS A 7 -14.81 17.68 13.62
CA LYS A 7 -14.17 18.76 12.84
C LYS A 7 -12.68 18.52 12.61
N ASN A 8 -12.01 17.84 13.54
CA ASN A 8 -10.60 17.51 13.42
C ASN A 8 -10.40 16.36 12.41
N ALA A 9 -11.25 15.34 12.43
CA ALA A 9 -11.22 14.27 11.44
C ALA A 9 -11.42 14.78 9.99
N ASP A 10 -12.39 15.68 9.78
CA ASP A 10 -12.64 16.28 8.46
C ASP A 10 -11.50 17.21 8.01
N ALA A 11 -10.89 17.97 8.93
CA ALA A 11 -9.74 18.81 8.63
C ALA A 11 -8.47 18.01 8.30
N VAL A 12 -8.22 16.91 9.01
CA VAL A 12 -7.10 15.98 8.75
C VAL A 12 -7.31 15.25 7.42
N PHE A 13 -8.55 14.87 7.11
CA PHE A 13 -8.92 14.28 5.81
C PHE A 13 -8.73 15.28 4.65
N SER A 14 -9.16 16.52 4.85
CA SER A 14 -9.01 17.60 3.86
C SER A 14 -7.54 18.01 3.64
N LEU A 15 -6.71 17.99 4.70
CA LEU A 15 -5.26 18.24 4.60
C LEU A 15 -4.51 17.12 3.89
N SER A 16 -4.92 15.86 4.11
CA SER A 16 -4.41 14.69 3.35
C SER A 16 -4.78 14.78 1.87
N LEU A 17 -5.95 15.32 1.55
CA LEU A 17 -6.40 15.53 0.17
C LEU A 17 -5.60 16.62 -0.56
N LEU A 18 -5.25 17.70 0.15
CA LEU A 18 -4.46 18.84 -0.38
C LEU A 18 -2.99 18.49 -0.65
N SER A 19 -2.42 17.54 0.07
CA SER A 19 -1.06 17.03 -0.14
C SER A 19 -1.00 15.78 -1.04
N GLY A 20 -2.16 15.18 -1.33
CA GLY A 20 -2.31 13.90 -2.02
C GLY A 20 -1.68 13.84 -3.41
N GLY A 21 -1.73 14.90 -4.22
CA GLY A 21 -1.21 14.86 -5.59
C GLY A 21 0.31 14.66 -5.70
N ALA A 22 1.10 15.29 -4.83
CA ALA A 22 2.55 15.17 -4.82
C ALA A 22 3.03 13.95 -4.00
N ALA A 23 2.37 13.69 -2.86
CA ALA A 23 2.64 12.51 -2.04
C ALA A 23 2.35 11.22 -2.80
N GLN A 24 1.18 11.10 -3.44
CA GLN A 24 0.79 9.95 -4.26
C GLN A 24 1.76 9.70 -5.43
N LYS A 25 2.21 10.77 -6.11
CA LYS A 25 3.23 10.66 -7.18
C LYS A 25 4.54 10.09 -6.65
N ASN A 26 4.97 10.51 -5.46
CA ASN A 26 6.17 10.01 -4.82
C ASN A 26 6.01 8.54 -4.38
N GLU A 27 4.89 8.18 -3.77
CA GLU A 27 4.60 6.79 -3.38
C GLU A 27 4.57 5.85 -4.58
N THR A 28 3.90 6.27 -5.65
CA THR A 28 3.85 5.50 -6.90
C THR A 28 5.26 5.28 -7.45
N ARG A 29 6.11 6.31 -7.43
CA ARG A 29 7.52 6.20 -7.86
C ARG A 29 8.31 5.23 -6.97
N LEU A 30 8.09 5.26 -5.65
CA LEU A 30 8.77 4.37 -4.71
C LEU A 30 8.35 2.91 -4.91
N LEU A 31 7.05 2.63 -5.08
CA LEU A 31 6.58 1.28 -5.40
C LEU A 31 7.15 0.79 -6.74
N LEU A 32 7.16 1.63 -7.78
CA LEU A 32 7.72 1.27 -9.09
C LEU A 32 9.21 0.90 -9.06
N LYS A 33 9.97 1.23 -7.99
CA LYS A 33 11.34 0.74 -7.83
C LYS A 33 11.41 -0.78 -7.69
N SER A 34 10.38 -1.43 -7.16
CA SER A 34 10.37 -2.90 -7.03
C SER A 34 10.43 -3.61 -8.38
N ASN A 35 10.04 -2.94 -9.48
CA ASN A 35 10.19 -3.46 -10.83
C ASN A 35 11.67 -3.76 -11.17
N GLU A 36 12.65 -3.08 -10.57
CA GLU A 36 14.08 -3.35 -10.79
C GLU A 36 14.45 -4.80 -10.45
N LYS A 37 13.80 -5.38 -9.43
CA LYS A 37 13.94 -6.80 -9.05
C LYS A 37 12.93 -7.66 -9.82
N ALA A 38 11.65 -7.27 -9.81
CA ALA A 38 10.55 -8.09 -10.34
C ALA A 38 10.67 -8.38 -11.84
N GLN A 39 11.27 -7.48 -12.62
CA GLN A 39 11.45 -7.67 -14.07
C GLN A 39 12.31 -8.89 -14.42
N LYS A 40 13.21 -9.33 -13.52
CA LYS A 40 14.02 -10.54 -13.71
C LYS A 40 13.17 -11.80 -13.78
N TYR A 41 11.95 -11.74 -13.24
CA TYR A 41 10.97 -12.81 -13.23
C TYR A 41 9.82 -12.55 -14.22
N GLY A 42 9.96 -11.55 -15.11
CA GLY A 42 8.95 -11.21 -16.11
C GLY A 42 7.78 -10.37 -15.57
N LEU A 43 7.92 -9.79 -14.38
CA LEU A 43 6.87 -9.01 -13.71
C LEU A 43 7.20 -7.52 -13.70
N VAL A 44 6.26 -6.70 -14.19
CA VAL A 44 6.39 -5.24 -14.27
C VAL A 44 5.05 -4.59 -13.92
N LEU A 45 5.05 -3.71 -12.92
CA LEU A 45 3.91 -2.83 -12.65
C LEU A 45 3.94 -1.60 -13.54
N SER A 46 2.81 -1.27 -14.15
CA SER A 46 2.62 0.06 -14.72
C SER A 46 2.33 1.09 -13.63
N ARG A 47 2.49 2.38 -13.96
CA ARG A 47 2.14 3.49 -13.06
C ARG A 47 0.68 3.44 -12.58
N LYS A 48 -0.24 3.02 -13.45
CA LYS A 48 -1.67 2.90 -13.12
C LYS A 48 -1.90 1.83 -12.06
N GLN A 49 -1.28 0.67 -12.24
CA GLN A 49 -1.39 -0.47 -11.32
C GLN A 49 -0.77 -0.14 -9.96
N ALA A 50 0.42 0.47 -9.95
CA ALA A 50 1.05 0.93 -8.72
C ALA A 50 0.16 1.94 -7.96
N ALA A 51 -0.49 2.87 -8.66
CA ALA A 51 -1.42 3.80 -8.02
C ALA A 51 -2.67 3.10 -7.46
N ALA A 52 -3.20 2.08 -8.15
CA ALA A 52 -4.31 1.27 -7.66
C ALA A 52 -3.95 0.49 -6.39
N ILE A 53 -2.77 -0.15 -6.36
CA ILE A 53 -2.28 -0.89 -5.18
C ILE A 53 -2.12 0.04 -3.97
N ILE A 54 -1.60 1.26 -4.18
CA ILE A 54 -1.51 2.28 -3.12
C ILE A 54 -2.91 2.65 -2.60
N ALA A 55 -3.92 2.76 -3.48
CA ALA A 55 -5.29 3.02 -3.05
C ALA A 55 -5.85 1.88 -2.18
N THR A 56 -5.56 0.61 -2.52
CA THR A 56 -5.91 -0.54 -1.67
C THR A 56 -5.24 -0.47 -0.32
N ARG A 57 -3.95 -0.14 -0.27
CA ARG A 57 -3.23 0.05 0.99
C ARG A 57 -3.85 1.17 1.85
N ASN A 58 -4.18 2.31 1.24
CA ASN A 58 -4.81 3.42 1.96
C ASN A 58 -6.18 3.02 2.54
N ALA A 59 -6.97 2.25 1.79
CA ALA A 59 -8.24 1.71 2.28
C ALA A 59 -8.04 0.71 3.44
N ALA A 60 -7.03 -0.16 3.35
CA ALA A 60 -6.70 -1.12 4.41
C ALA A 60 -6.22 -0.42 5.69
N LEU A 61 -5.36 0.59 5.56
CA LEU A 61 -4.92 1.44 6.68
C LEU A 61 -6.09 2.15 7.34
N GLN A 62 -6.99 2.76 6.55
CA GLN A 62 -8.18 3.42 7.07
C GLN A 62 -9.08 2.44 7.84
N ARG A 63 -9.35 1.26 7.26
CA ARG A 63 -10.18 0.22 7.88
C ARG A 63 -9.61 -0.30 9.19
N THR A 64 -8.29 -0.31 9.34
CA THR A 64 -7.58 -0.79 10.54
C THR A 64 -7.17 0.34 11.49
N GLY A 65 -7.53 1.59 11.20
CA GLY A 65 -7.20 2.74 12.05
C GLY A 65 -5.72 3.11 12.09
N ARG A 66 -4.97 2.79 11.02
CA ARG A 66 -3.51 2.96 10.92
C ARG A 66 -3.14 4.14 10.02
N MET A 67 -1.96 4.72 10.27
CA MET A 67 -1.36 5.78 9.45
C MET A 67 0.06 5.37 9.08
N GLU A 68 0.42 5.47 7.80
CA GLU A 68 1.77 5.25 7.30
C GLU A 68 2.18 6.34 6.30
N PHE A 69 3.49 6.55 6.14
CA PHE A 69 4.05 7.53 5.21
C PHE A 69 4.79 6.84 4.05
N GLY A 70 4.77 7.45 2.87
CA GLY A 70 5.53 6.95 1.71
C GLY A 70 5.00 5.61 1.19
N ALA A 71 5.80 4.84 0.43
CA ALA A 71 5.36 3.54 -0.10
C ALA A 71 5.13 2.46 0.98
N GLY A 72 5.48 2.72 2.24
CA GLY A 72 5.32 1.77 3.34
C GLY A 72 5.95 0.41 3.02
N VAL A 73 5.25 -0.66 3.38
CA VAL A 73 5.69 -2.04 3.14
C VAL A 73 5.52 -2.51 1.69
N LEU A 74 4.79 -1.77 0.84
CA LEU A 74 4.38 -2.25 -0.49
C LEU A 74 5.55 -2.66 -1.39
N GLY A 75 6.67 -1.92 -1.33
CA GLY A 75 7.87 -2.29 -2.06
C GLY A 75 8.44 -3.63 -1.59
N ARG A 76 8.47 -3.87 -0.28
CA ARG A 76 8.90 -5.15 0.31
C ARG A 76 7.97 -6.30 -0.06
N ILE A 77 6.64 -6.08 -0.02
CA ILE A 77 5.66 -7.08 -0.48
C ILE A 77 5.92 -7.43 -1.95
N ALA A 78 6.04 -6.43 -2.82
CA ALA A 78 6.32 -6.66 -4.24
C ALA A 78 7.62 -7.45 -4.44
N GLU A 79 8.68 -7.09 -3.73
CA GLU A 79 9.96 -7.81 -3.82
C GLU A 79 9.95 -9.22 -3.22
N ALA A 80 9.12 -9.48 -2.21
CA ALA A 80 8.99 -10.77 -1.53
C ALA A 80 8.17 -11.78 -2.34
N PHE A 81 7.23 -11.31 -3.16
CA PHE A 81 6.39 -12.18 -3.98
C PHE A 81 6.87 -12.31 -5.43
N CYS A 82 7.75 -11.42 -5.91
CA CYS A 82 8.12 -11.38 -7.32
C CYS A 82 8.85 -12.62 -7.87
N ASP A 83 9.39 -13.50 -7.01
CA ASP A 83 10.06 -14.75 -7.41
C ASP A 83 9.18 -16.00 -7.25
N SER A 84 7.89 -15.82 -6.92
CA SER A 84 6.93 -16.91 -6.83
C SER A 84 6.68 -17.56 -8.19
N PRO A 85 6.79 -18.90 -8.31
CA PRO A 85 6.49 -19.60 -9.56
C PRO A 85 4.99 -19.63 -9.89
N TRP A 86 4.14 -19.15 -8.98
CA TRP A 86 2.67 -19.14 -9.12
C TRP A 86 2.12 -17.77 -9.51
N ILE A 87 2.99 -16.78 -9.75
CA ILE A 87 2.61 -15.42 -10.13
C ILE A 87 3.08 -15.18 -11.57
N SER A 88 2.16 -14.67 -12.38
CA SER A 88 2.37 -14.27 -13.76
C SER A 88 2.18 -12.77 -13.91
N GLN A 89 2.60 -12.22 -15.05
CA GLN A 89 2.37 -10.80 -15.34
C GLN A 89 0.87 -10.42 -15.34
N GLU A 90 -0.01 -11.37 -15.69
CA GLU A 90 -1.45 -11.15 -15.78
C GLU A 90 -2.11 -11.02 -14.40
N ASP A 91 -1.65 -11.79 -13.42
CA ASP A 91 -2.20 -11.81 -12.06
C ASP A 91 -1.42 -10.92 -11.07
N TYR A 92 -0.22 -10.44 -11.43
CA TYR A 92 0.66 -9.75 -10.49
C TYR A 92 0.03 -8.57 -9.76
N GLU A 93 -0.70 -7.71 -10.46
CA GLU A 93 -1.43 -6.59 -9.83
C GLU A 93 -2.47 -7.09 -8.81
N GLN A 94 -3.27 -8.09 -9.21
CA GLN A 94 -4.29 -8.68 -8.35
C GLN A 94 -3.66 -9.32 -7.11
N THR A 95 -2.58 -10.09 -7.26
CA THR A 95 -1.88 -10.70 -6.13
C THR A 95 -1.39 -9.65 -5.14
N LEU A 96 -0.84 -8.52 -5.63
CA LEU A 96 -0.40 -7.45 -4.75
C LEU A 96 -1.56 -6.76 -4.02
N HIS A 97 -2.73 -6.63 -4.64
CA HIS A 97 -3.93 -6.16 -3.94
C HIS A 97 -4.31 -7.09 -2.79
N GLU A 98 -4.39 -8.39 -3.05
CA GLU A 98 -4.81 -9.40 -2.07
C GLU A 98 -3.83 -9.48 -0.90
N VAL A 99 -2.54 -9.65 -1.19
CA VAL A 99 -1.49 -9.76 -0.16
C VAL A 99 -1.38 -8.48 0.67
N THR A 100 -1.56 -7.31 0.06
CA THR A 100 -1.59 -6.03 0.80
C THR A 100 -2.75 -5.99 1.78
N GLY A 101 -3.96 -6.42 1.37
CA GLY A 101 -5.12 -6.50 2.25
C GLY A 101 -4.87 -7.44 3.43
N LEU A 102 -4.39 -8.65 3.12
CA LEU A 102 -4.06 -9.68 4.11
C LEU A 102 -3.00 -9.21 5.10
N PHE A 103 -1.96 -8.53 4.64
CA PHE A 103 -0.89 -8.01 5.49
C PHE A 103 -1.45 -7.11 6.61
N TYR A 104 -2.28 -6.12 6.28
CA TYR A 104 -2.82 -5.21 7.30
C TYR A 104 -3.92 -5.84 8.16
N GLU A 105 -4.69 -6.79 7.61
CA GLU A 105 -5.62 -7.61 8.41
C GLU A 105 -4.85 -8.39 9.47
N PHE A 106 -3.78 -9.07 9.06
CA PHE A 106 -2.96 -9.85 9.97
C PHE A 106 -2.25 -8.99 11.01
N LYS A 107 -1.70 -7.82 10.64
CA LYS A 107 -1.13 -6.87 11.62
C LYS A 107 -2.15 -6.42 12.65
N ASN A 108 -3.38 -6.19 12.21
CA ASN A 108 -4.47 -5.80 13.10
C ASN A 108 -4.88 -6.94 14.05
N GLU A 109 -5.06 -8.15 13.54
CA GLU A 109 -5.42 -9.33 14.34
C GLU A 109 -4.34 -9.71 15.35
N THR A 110 -3.07 -9.55 14.97
CA THR A 110 -1.93 -9.84 15.84
C THR A 110 -1.57 -8.70 16.79
N MET A 111 -2.31 -7.57 16.78
CA MET A 111 -2.00 -6.38 17.57
C MET A 111 -0.54 -5.92 17.42
N ASP A 112 0.01 -6.00 16.20
CA ASP A 112 1.40 -5.66 15.88
C ASP A 112 2.48 -6.46 16.64
N ILE A 113 2.12 -7.61 17.22
CA ILE A 113 3.10 -8.48 17.90
C ILE A 113 4.06 -9.13 16.88
N VAL A 114 3.60 -9.37 15.65
CA VAL A 114 4.40 -9.94 14.58
C VAL A 114 5.08 -8.82 13.78
N SER A 115 6.40 -8.92 13.63
CA SER A 115 7.20 -8.01 12.82
C SER A 115 6.88 -8.13 11.33
N ASP A 116 7.26 -7.11 10.56
CA ASP A 116 7.13 -7.11 9.10
C ASP A 116 8.20 -7.97 8.39
N ASP A 117 9.20 -8.48 9.13
CA ASP A 117 10.36 -9.24 8.65
C ASP A 117 10.26 -10.74 9.02
#